data_AF-A0A966TW08-F1
#
_entry.id   AF-A0A966TW08-F1
#
_cell.length_a   1.000
_cell.length_b   1.000
_cell.length_c   1.000
_cell.angle_alpha   90.00
_cell.angle_beta   90.00
_cell.angle_gamma   90.00
#
_symmetry.space_group_name_H-M   'P 1'
#
loop_
_entity.id
_entity.type
_entity.pdbx_description
1 polymer ?
#
loop_
_entity_poly.entity_id
_entity_poly.type
_entity_poly.pdbx_seq_one_letter_code
_entity_poly.pdbx_strand_id
1 'polypeptide(L)'
;MPFAASGLTPLIQTSGFSMWRYVTSDLRADVAATGYFATVASQFKPGDIMFLQAADALAMLPLRAGPAFGPGVTLDGAVTPLAAVRSAAQRFSITQAVGAVVRSIVLAPLVAGFIAGTSIPVSAQINGPISQVVVSVRNAAGQNVVPSQIVTVTGGFATTAVAAPPIGSGYRIRIEDALDPGLATVSRSFSVAPGAEALQQESGFMILMESGFALLR
;
A
#
# COMPACT_ATOMS: atom_id res chain seq x y z
N MET A 1 -0.83 21.22 -67.47
CA MET A 1 -1.96 21.55 -66.57
C MET A 1 -1.66 22.89 -65.90
N PRO A 2 -2.66 23.73 -65.59
CA PRO A 2 -2.42 25.04 -64.98
C PRO A 2 -2.08 24.90 -63.49
N PHE A 3 -1.15 25.72 -63.00
CA PHE A 3 -0.79 25.78 -61.58
C PHE A 3 -1.96 26.22 -60.70
N ALA A 4 -2.18 25.50 -59.60
CA ALA A 4 -3.26 25.76 -58.64
C ALA A 4 -2.72 26.52 -57.41
N ALA A 5 -2.87 27.84 -57.38
CA ALA A 5 -2.34 28.68 -56.31
C ALA A 5 -2.87 28.31 -54.91
N SER A 6 -4.10 27.81 -54.81
CA SER A 6 -4.69 27.35 -53.54
C SER A 6 -3.96 26.17 -52.90
N GLY A 7 -3.19 25.42 -53.68
CA GLY A 7 -2.40 24.29 -53.20
C GLY A 7 -1.08 24.71 -52.54
N LEU A 8 -0.64 25.95 -52.71
CA LEU A 8 0.65 26.44 -52.22
C LEU A 8 0.50 27.13 -50.87
N THR A 9 1.27 26.68 -49.88
CA THR A 9 1.25 27.28 -48.53
C THR A 9 2.68 27.35 -47.97
N PRO A 10 3.10 28.49 -47.41
CA PRO A 10 4.35 28.56 -46.66
C PRO A 10 4.20 27.82 -45.32
N LEU A 11 5.13 26.92 -45.02
CA LEU A 11 5.20 26.22 -43.74
C LEU A 11 6.11 26.94 -42.75
N ILE A 12 7.29 27.36 -43.22
CA ILE A 12 8.27 28.10 -42.42
C ILE A 12 8.89 29.17 -43.32
N GLN A 13 9.03 30.38 -42.80
CA GLN A 13 9.76 31.46 -43.47
C GLN A 13 10.79 32.02 -42.50
N THR A 14 12.07 31.77 -42.79
CA THR A 14 13.19 32.36 -42.04
C THR A 14 13.94 33.36 -42.93
N SER A 15 14.89 34.10 -42.35
CA SER A 15 15.74 35.01 -43.13
C SER A 15 16.62 34.29 -44.16
N GLY A 16 16.95 33.01 -43.93
CA GLY A 16 17.90 32.23 -44.74
C GLY A 16 17.27 31.24 -45.74
N PHE A 17 16.07 30.71 -45.46
CA PHE A 17 15.31 29.85 -46.39
C PHE A 17 13.82 29.83 -46.02
N SER A 18 12.99 29.48 -47.00
CA SER A 18 11.57 29.19 -46.81
C SER A 18 11.28 27.72 -47.11
N MET A 19 10.34 27.17 -46.37
CA MET A 19 9.80 25.84 -46.59
C MET A 19 8.35 25.94 -47.02
N TRP A 20 8.02 25.24 -48.10
CA TRP A 20 6.74 25.31 -48.76
C TRP A 20 6.05 23.94 -48.77
N ARG A 21 4.73 23.95 -48.73
CA ARG A 21 3.89 22.80 -49.06
C ARG A 21 3.13 23.10 -50.33
N TYR A 22 3.17 22.19 -51.29
CA TYR A 22 2.34 22.25 -52.47
C TYR A 22 1.52 20.97 -52.62
N VAL A 23 0.19 21.09 -52.60
CA VAL A 23 -0.74 19.99 -52.80
C VAL A 23 -1.47 20.18 -54.13
N THR A 24 -1.38 19.20 -55.02
CA THR A 24 -2.05 19.23 -56.32
C THR A 24 -2.57 17.86 -56.70
N SER A 25 -3.61 17.85 -57.54
CA SER A 25 -4.11 16.65 -58.22
C SER A 25 -3.32 16.32 -59.49
N ASP A 26 -2.39 17.17 -59.90
CA ASP A 26 -1.55 16.94 -61.07
C ASP A 26 -0.51 15.83 -60.78
N LEU A 27 -0.06 15.14 -61.82
CA LEU A 27 1.00 14.14 -61.71
C LEU A 27 2.36 14.81 -61.48
N ARG A 28 3.28 14.12 -60.80
CA ARG A 28 4.64 14.62 -60.54
C ARG A 28 5.38 15.03 -61.81
N ALA A 29 5.19 14.29 -62.91
CA ALA A 29 5.80 14.61 -64.21
C ALA A 29 5.33 15.97 -64.76
N ASP A 30 4.05 16.30 -64.56
CA ASP A 30 3.48 17.58 -64.98
C ASP A 30 3.97 18.74 -64.12
N VAL A 31 4.07 18.52 -62.79
CA VAL A 31 4.58 19.52 -61.84
C VAL A 31 6.07 19.82 -62.08
N ALA A 32 6.84 18.82 -62.53
CA ALA A 32 8.25 18.97 -62.87
C ALA A 32 8.48 19.65 -64.23
N ALA A 33 7.43 19.90 -65.02
CA ALA A 33 7.55 20.54 -66.31
C ALA A 33 8.06 22.00 -66.17
N THR A 34 8.91 22.41 -67.11
CA THR A 34 9.44 23.78 -67.17
C THR A 34 8.30 24.80 -67.19
N GLY A 35 8.34 25.77 -66.28
CA GLY A 35 7.36 26.85 -66.22
C GLY A 35 6.07 26.52 -65.47
N TYR A 36 5.92 25.32 -64.89
CA TYR A 36 4.73 24.97 -64.10
C TYR A 36 4.45 26.00 -62.99
N PHE A 37 5.47 26.44 -62.25
CA PHE A 37 5.34 27.46 -61.18
C PHE A 37 5.59 28.91 -61.65
N ALA A 38 5.55 29.21 -62.95
CA ALA A 38 5.93 30.53 -63.47
C ALA A 38 5.12 31.68 -62.86
N THR A 39 3.85 31.45 -62.54
CA THR A 39 2.93 32.46 -61.97
C THR A 39 3.27 32.90 -60.55
N VAL A 40 4.04 32.09 -59.82
CA VAL A 40 4.44 32.35 -58.41
C VAL A 40 5.95 32.36 -58.23
N ALA A 41 6.72 32.38 -59.34
CA ALA A 41 8.17 32.31 -59.31
C ALA A 41 8.83 33.42 -58.47
N SER A 42 8.20 34.59 -58.35
CA SER A 42 8.68 35.70 -57.53
C SER A 42 8.63 35.45 -56.02
N GLN A 43 7.86 34.46 -55.57
CA GLN A 43 7.74 34.12 -54.14
C GLN A 43 8.87 33.20 -53.67
N PHE A 44 9.54 32.52 -54.60
CA PHE A 44 10.56 31.53 -54.30
C PHE A 44 11.96 32.12 -54.33
N LYS A 45 12.80 31.68 -53.39
CA LYS A 45 14.23 31.99 -53.39
C LYS A 45 15.04 30.72 -53.66
N PRO A 46 16.20 30.84 -54.34
CA PRO A 46 17.17 29.74 -54.38
C PRO A 46 17.54 29.31 -52.96
N GLY A 47 17.48 28.01 -52.67
CA GLY A 47 17.70 27.45 -51.34
C GLY A 47 16.42 27.15 -50.55
N ASP A 48 15.25 27.56 -51.04
CA ASP A 48 13.97 27.13 -50.49
C ASP A 48 13.76 25.62 -50.69
N ILE A 49 12.92 25.01 -49.84
CA ILE A 49 12.56 23.59 -49.91
C ILE A 49 11.05 23.48 -50.06
N MET A 50 10.58 22.63 -50.97
CA MET A 50 9.15 22.35 -51.14
C MET A 50 8.85 20.87 -50.90
N PHE A 51 7.85 20.62 -50.07
CA PHE A 51 7.17 19.33 -50.00
C PHE A 51 6.04 19.31 -51.02
N LEU A 52 6.24 18.56 -52.09
CA LEU A 52 5.26 18.30 -53.13
C LEU A 52 4.43 17.07 -52.76
N GLN A 53 3.12 17.24 -52.69
CA GLN A 53 2.13 16.18 -52.66
C GLN A 53 1.36 16.22 -53.99
N ALA A 54 1.85 15.45 -54.97
CA ALA A 54 1.20 15.22 -56.26
C ALA A 54 0.20 14.06 -56.15
N ALA A 55 -0.57 13.82 -57.21
CA ALA A 55 -1.53 12.72 -57.22
C ALA A 55 -0.89 11.32 -57.11
N ASP A 56 0.35 11.18 -57.59
CA ASP A 56 1.08 9.92 -57.69
C ASP A 56 2.31 9.83 -56.78
N ALA A 57 2.71 10.93 -56.13
CA ALA A 57 3.95 10.96 -55.34
C ALA A 57 3.97 12.03 -54.24
N LEU A 58 4.73 11.72 -53.19
CA LEU A 58 5.24 12.71 -52.23
C LEU A 58 6.74 12.90 -52.49
N ALA A 59 7.16 14.13 -52.78
CA ALA A 59 8.55 14.45 -53.10
C ALA A 59 9.04 15.68 -52.34
N MET A 60 10.34 15.70 -52.03
CA MET A 60 11.03 16.89 -51.53
C MET A 60 11.81 17.52 -52.68
N LEU A 61 11.42 18.74 -53.05
CA LEU A 61 12.01 19.50 -54.15
C LEU A 61 12.90 20.61 -53.58
N PRO A 62 14.22 20.58 -53.78
CA PRO A 62 15.06 21.74 -53.53
C PRO A 62 14.87 22.78 -54.65
N LEU A 63 14.62 24.03 -54.28
CA LEU A 63 14.50 25.13 -55.23
C LEU A 63 15.89 25.65 -55.57
N ARG A 64 16.26 25.54 -56.85
CA ARG A 64 17.55 26.00 -57.38
C ARG A 64 17.35 27.28 -58.18
N ALA A 65 18.41 28.08 -58.31
CA ALA A 65 18.42 29.19 -59.26
C ALA A 65 18.40 28.63 -60.69
N GLY A 66 17.32 28.88 -61.44
CA GLY A 66 17.15 28.43 -62.83
C GLY A 66 15.69 28.17 -63.21
N PRO A 67 15.39 27.93 -64.50
CA PRO A 67 14.01 27.76 -65.00
C PRO A 67 13.37 26.39 -64.65
N ALA A 68 14.10 25.52 -63.95
CA ALA A 68 13.65 24.18 -63.57
C ALA A 68 13.90 23.93 -62.08
N PHE A 69 12.88 23.42 -61.40
CA PHE A 69 13.06 22.81 -60.08
C PHE A 69 13.99 21.61 -60.25
N GLY A 70 14.97 21.43 -59.35
CA GLY A 70 15.94 20.33 -59.48
C GLY A 70 15.23 18.97 -59.48
N PRO A 71 15.88 17.89 -59.97
CA PRO A 71 15.33 16.54 -59.88
C PRO A 71 15.19 16.21 -58.38
N GLY A 72 13.98 16.36 -57.86
CA GLY A 72 13.70 16.14 -56.46
C GLY A 72 14.01 14.71 -56.06
N VAL A 73 14.30 14.51 -54.78
CA VAL A 73 14.42 13.18 -54.23
C VAL A 73 13.00 12.65 -54.04
N THR A 74 12.67 11.60 -54.79
CA THR A 74 11.43 10.82 -54.61
C THR A 74 11.81 9.55 -53.86
N LEU A 75 11.23 9.34 -52.68
CA LEU A 75 11.40 8.10 -51.92
C LEU A 75 10.26 7.15 -52.30
N ASP A 76 10.40 6.48 -53.43
CA ASP A 76 9.48 5.40 -53.82
C ASP A 76 9.88 4.11 -53.11
N GLY A 77 9.32 3.90 -51.93
CA GLY A 77 9.37 2.62 -51.22
C GLY A 77 7.97 2.05 -51.08
N ALA A 78 7.81 0.73 -51.25
CA ALA A 78 6.60 0.04 -50.83
C ALA A 78 6.45 0.18 -49.31
N VAL A 79 5.75 1.22 -48.85
CA VAL A 79 5.43 1.41 -47.44
C VAL A 79 4.31 0.45 -47.06
N THR A 80 4.63 -0.51 -46.20
CA THR A 80 3.63 -1.32 -45.50
C THR A 80 2.68 -0.42 -44.70
N PRO A 81 1.41 -0.82 -44.49
CA PRO A 81 0.44 0.00 -43.76
C PRO A 81 0.99 0.43 -42.40
N LEU A 82 0.74 1.69 -42.04
CA LEU A 82 1.14 2.28 -40.76
C LEU A 82 0.68 1.36 -39.61
N ALA A 83 1.62 0.77 -38.87
CA ALA A 83 1.29 -0.08 -37.73
C ALA A 83 0.69 0.80 -36.61
N ALA A 84 -0.64 0.81 -36.51
CA ALA A 84 -1.35 1.51 -35.45
C ALA A 84 -1.16 0.78 -34.12
N VAL A 85 -0.10 1.12 -33.39
CA VAL A 85 0.09 0.66 -32.00
C VAL A 85 -0.91 1.43 -31.12
N ARG A 86 -2.07 0.82 -30.89
CA ARG A 86 -3.02 1.30 -29.87
C ARG A 86 -2.49 0.93 -28.49
N SER A 87 -1.80 1.88 -27.84
CA SER A 87 -1.48 1.77 -26.42
C SER A 87 -2.67 2.28 -25.60
N ALA A 88 -3.20 1.42 -24.73
CA ALA A 88 -4.15 1.81 -23.70
C ALA A 88 -3.48 1.59 -22.35
N ALA A 89 -3.20 2.67 -21.63
CA ALA A 89 -2.71 2.59 -20.26
C ALA A 89 -3.90 2.46 -19.31
N GLN A 90 -4.20 1.23 -18.86
CA GLN A 90 -5.21 1.02 -17.83
C GLN A 90 -4.58 1.36 -16.46
N ARG A 91 -5.03 2.46 -15.86
CA ARG A 91 -4.63 2.83 -14.50
C ARG A 91 -5.51 2.09 -13.51
N PHE A 92 -4.92 1.15 -12.79
CA PHE A 92 -5.53 0.58 -11.60
C PHE A 92 -5.01 1.36 -10.39
N SER A 93 -5.90 1.97 -9.63
CA SER A 93 -5.57 2.52 -8.32
C SER A 93 -6.16 1.62 -7.25
N ILE A 94 -5.30 0.96 -6.47
CA ILE A 94 -5.72 0.22 -5.28
C ILE A 94 -5.60 1.19 -4.11
N THR A 95 -6.73 1.57 -3.52
CA THR A 95 -6.74 2.33 -2.27
C THR A 95 -7.08 1.36 -1.15
N GLN A 96 -6.15 1.15 -0.22
CA GLN A 96 -6.41 0.34 0.96
C GLN A 96 -6.84 1.27 2.09
N ALA A 97 -8.14 1.28 2.40
CA ALA A 97 -8.66 1.97 3.59
C ALA A 97 -8.40 1.09 4.81
N VAL A 98 -7.34 1.36 5.56
CA VAL A 98 -7.08 0.72 6.86
C VAL A 98 -7.64 1.64 7.95
N GLY A 99 -8.76 1.24 8.55
CA GLY A 99 -9.27 1.88 9.76
C GLY A 99 -8.52 1.35 10.99
N ALA A 100 -8.00 2.24 11.84
CA ALA A 100 -7.45 1.83 13.13
C ALA A 100 -8.59 1.32 14.02
N VAL A 101 -8.58 0.02 14.33
CA VAL A 101 -9.53 -0.56 15.28
C VAL A 101 -8.93 -0.49 16.68
N VAL A 102 -9.52 0.35 17.54
CA VAL A 102 -9.09 0.45 18.94
C VAL A 102 -9.42 -0.85 19.67
N ARG A 103 -8.41 -1.43 20.33
CA ARG A 103 -8.55 -2.62 21.17
C ARG A 103 -7.96 -2.35 22.54
N SER A 104 -8.65 -2.75 23.60
CA SER A 104 -8.13 -2.62 24.97
C SER A 104 -8.65 -3.71 25.89
N ILE A 105 -7.78 -4.16 26.81
CA ILE A 105 -8.12 -5.10 27.89
C ILE A 105 -7.85 -4.39 29.21
N VAL A 106 -8.90 -4.21 30.03
CA VAL A 106 -8.81 -3.57 31.35
C VAL A 106 -9.19 -4.60 32.40
N LEU A 107 -8.21 -4.99 33.23
CA LEU A 107 -8.44 -5.95 34.29
C LEU A 107 -9.17 -5.30 35.48
N ALA A 108 -10.16 -6.00 36.03
CA ALA A 108 -10.82 -5.56 37.25
C ALA A 108 -9.87 -5.59 38.47
N PRO A 109 -10.09 -4.73 39.48
CA PRO A 109 -9.30 -4.78 40.71
C PRO A 109 -9.36 -6.15 41.38
N LEU A 110 -8.20 -6.67 41.78
CA LEU A 110 -8.04 -7.95 42.47
C LEU A 110 -7.63 -7.72 43.93
N VAL A 111 -8.14 -8.48 44.89
CA VAL A 111 -7.64 -8.42 46.29
C VAL A 111 -6.17 -8.84 46.40
N ALA A 112 -5.50 -8.41 47.48
CA ALA A 112 -4.07 -8.66 47.65
C ALA A 112 -3.72 -10.07 48.16
N GLY A 113 -4.70 -10.81 48.69
CA GLY A 113 -4.49 -12.10 49.34
C GLY A 113 -5.60 -13.09 49.06
N PHE A 114 -5.21 -14.35 48.81
CA PHE A 114 -6.11 -15.50 48.64
C PHE A 114 -5.67 -16.66 49.53
N ILE A 115 -6.55 -17.64 49.70
CA ILE A 115 -6.26 -18.87 50.46
C ILE A 115 -5.95 -20.01 49.48
N ALA A 116 -4.93 -20.81 49.80
CA ALA A 116 -4.56 -21.97 49.00
C ALA A 116 -5.75 -22.94 48.86
N GLY A 117 -5.92 -23.53 47.67
CA GLY A 117 -7.03 -24.44 47.37
C GLY A 117 -8.37 -23.76 47.07
N THR A 118 -8.45 -22.42 47.08
CA THR A 118 -9.63 -21.66 46.65
C THR A 118 -9.58 -21.27 45.18
N SER A 119 -10.67 -20.71 44.65
CA SER A 119 -10.71 -20.10 43.32
C SER A 119 -10.61 -18.58 43.40
N ILE A 120 -9.91 -17.99 42.43
CA ILE A 120 -9.72 -16.56 42.28
C ILE A 120 -10.66 -16.07 41.19
N PRO A 121 -11.65 -15.20 41.50
CA PRO A 121 -12.49 -14.60 40.47
C PRO A 121 -11.67 -13.60 39.65
N VAL A 122 -11.76 -13.71 38.33
CA VAL A 122 -11.07 -12.86 37.37
C VAL A 122 -12.09 -12.26 36.42
N SER A 123 -12.02 -10.94 36.24
CA SER A 123 -12.86 -10.22 35.28
C SER A 123 -12.02 -9.18 34.55
N ALA A 124 -12.28 -9.03 33.25
CA ALA A 124 -11.74 -7.92 32.45
C ALA A 124 -12.81 -7.34 31.55
N GLN A 125 -12.76 -6.02 31.39
CA GLN A 125 -13.51 -5.28 30.38
C GLN A 125 -12.69 -5.24 29.08
N ILE A 126 -13.38 -5.51 27.98
CA ILE A 126 -12.83 -5.67 26.64
C ILE A 126 -13.47 -4.63 25.73
N ASN A 127 -12.64 -3.85 25.03
CA ASN A 127 -13.09 -2.94 23.99
C ASN A 127 -12.46 -3.35 22.65
N GLY A 128 -13.23 -3.28 21.57
CA GLY A 128 -12.82 -3.73 20.24
C GLY A 128 -13.11 -5.21 19.96
N PRO A 129 -12.74 -5.72 18.76
CA PRO A 129 -13.11 -7.04 18.29
C PRO A 129 -12.18 -8.15 18.83
N ILE A 130 -12.17 -8.35 20.14
CA ILE A 130 -11.51 -9.49 20.79
C ILE A 130 -12.60 -10.49 21.19
N SER A 131 -12.56 -11.69 20.63
CA SER A 131 -13.56 -12.73 20.90
C SER A 131 -13.16 -13.69 22.01
N GLN A 132 -11.85 -13.84 22.25
CA GLN A 132 -11.30 -14.74 23.25
C GLN A 132 -10.06 -14.14 23.89
N VAL A 133 -9.90 -14.38 25.19
CA VAL A 133 -8.69 -14.03 25.94
C VAL A 133 -8.13 -15.26 26.63
N VAL A 134 -6.82 -15.27 26.83
CA VAL A 134 -6.12 -16.26 27.63
C VAL A 134 -5.83 -15.68 29.00
N VAL A 135 -6.32 -16.34 30.05
CA VAL A 135 -6.07 -15.98 31.45
C VAL A 135 -5.02 -16.94 32.02
N SER A 136 -3.94 -16.39 32.57
CA SER A 136 -2.85 -17.15 33.17
C SER A 136 -2.45 -16.57 34.53
N VAL A 137 -2.03 -17.45 35.45
CA VAL A 137 -1.41 -17.04 36.73
C VAL A 137 0.08 -17.29 36.63
N ARG A 138 0.86 -16.23 36.86
CA ARG A 138 2.32 -16.25 36.78
C ARG A 138 2.97 -16.02 38.14
N ASN A 139 4.09 -16.68 38.39
CA ASN A 139 4.94 -16.40 39.54
C ASN A 139 5.82 -15.16 39.32
N ALA A 140 6.62 -14.79 40.33
CA ALA A 140 7.57 -13.68 40.25
C ALA A 140 8.63 -13.83 39.15
N ALA A 141 8.93 -15.07 38.72
CA ALA A 141 9.82 -15.37 37.60
C ALA A 141 9.12 -15.33 36.22
N GLY A 142 7.82 -15.00 36.18
CA GLY A 142 7.04 -14.91 34.95
C GLY A 142 6.57 -16.24 34.38
N GLN A 143 6.76 -17.36 35.09
CA GLN A 143 6.31 -18.68 34.66
C GLN A 143 4.86 -18.93 35.05
N ASN A 144 4.11 -19.59 34.18
CA ASN A 144 2.74 -20.02 34.47
C ASN A 144 2.75 -21.11 35.55
N VAL A 145 2.02 -20.89 36.64
CA VAL A 145 1.97 -21.81 37.80
C VAL A 145 0.69 -22.64 37.87
N VAL A 146 -0.33 -22.26 37.10
CA VAL A 146 -1.57 -23.02 36.91
C VAL A 146 -1.86 -23.10 35.40
N PRO A 147 -2.61 -24.11 34.94
CA PRO A 147 -3.04 -24.18 33.54
C PRO A 147 -3.76 -22.90 33.11
N SER A 148 -3.41 -22.38 31.94
CA SER A 148 -4.06 -21.19 31.39
C SER A 148 -5.45 -21.53 30.88
N GLN A 149 -6.39 -20.59 31.00
CA GLN A 149 -7.77 -20.77 30.57
C GLN A 149 -8.07 -19.86 29.39
N ILE A 150 -8.73 -20.41 28.36
CA ILE A 150 -9.30 -19.63 27.26
C ILE A 150 -10.71 -19.22 27.67
N VAL A 151 -11.00 -17.92 27.62
CA VAL A 151 -12.26 -17.33 28.06
C VAL A 151 -12.87 -16.55 26.90
N THR A 152 -14.12 -16.87 26.55
CA THR A 152 -14.88 -16.14 25.54
C THR A 152 -15.32 -14.79 26.07
N VAL A 153 -15.16 -13.75 25.25
CA VAL A 153 -15.65 -12.40 25.54
C VAL A 153 -17.14 -12.32 25.22
N THR A 154 -17.95 -11.98 26.22
CA THR A 154 -19.41 -11.83 26.08
C THR A 154 -19.84 -10.47 26.61
N GLY A 155 -20.55 -9.69 25.80
CA GLY A 155 -21.05 -8.36 26.20
C GLY A 155 -19.94 -7.36 26.57
N GLY A 156 -18.74 -7.50 26.01
CA GLY A 156 -17.58 -6.65 26.34
C GLY A 156 -16.86 -7.05 27.62
N PHE A 157 -17.13 -8.24 28.17
CA PHE A 157 -16.46 -8.75 29.37
C PHE A 157 -15.93 -10.17 29.17
N ALA A 158 -14.79 -10.46 29.79
CA ALA A 158 -14.28 -11.81 29.97
C ALA A 158 -14.23 -12.11 31.47
N THR A 159 -14.95 -13.15 31.91
CA THR A 159 -15.05 -13.53 33.32
C THR A 159 -14.78 -15.01 33.50
N THR A 160 -13.91 -15.35 34.45
CA THR A 160 -13.61 -16.75 34.81
C THR A 160 -13.19 -16.86 36.27
N ALA A 161 -13.03 -18.09 36.75
CA ALA A 161 -12.37 -18.39 38.02
C ALA A 161 -11.17 -19.30 37.79
N VAL A 162 -9.99 -18.87 38.26
CA VAL A 162 -8.76 -19.65 38.17
C VAL A 162 -8.43 -20.26 39.53
N ALA A 163 -7.77 -21.42 39.56
CA ALA A 163 -7.31 -21.99 40.82
C ALA A 163 -6.25 -21.09 41.48
N ALA A 164 -6.33 -20.92 42.80
CA ALA A 164 -5.26 -20.27 43.55
C ALA A 164 -3.96 -21.12 43.42
N PRO A 165 -2.81 -20.49 43.09
CA PRO A 165 -1.54 -21.20 43.05
C PRO A 165 -1.14 -21.68 44.47
N PRO A 166 -0.08 -22.50 44.60
CA PRO A 166 0.46 -22.87 45.90
C PRO A 166 0.82 -21.67 46.79
N ILE A 167 0.99 -21.91 48.09
CA ILE A 167 1.36 -20.88 49.08
C ILE A 167 2.62 -20.14 48.62
N GLY A 168 2.56 -18.81 48.64
CA GLY A 168 3.65 -17.96 48.16
C GLY A 168 3.23 -16.51 47.93
N SER A 169 4.15 -15.73 47.37
CA SER A 169 3.91 -14.31 47.09
C SER A 169 4.47 -13.88 45.74
N GLY A 170 4.03 -12.71 45.27
CA GLY A 170 4.49 -12.14 43.99
C GLY A 170 3.78 -12.72 42.76
N TYR A 171 2.66 -13.42 42.95
CA TYR A 171 1.86 -13.92 41.85
C TYR A 171 1.14 -12.79 41.14
N ARG A 172 0.92 -12.96 39.83
CA ARG A 172 0.19 -12.01 38.99
C ARG A 172 -0.74 -12.74 38.04
N ILE A 173 -1.89 -12.15 37.77
CA ILE A 173 -2.80 -12.60 36.72
C ILE A 173 -2.44 -11.84 35.45
N ARG A 174 -2.24 -12.55 34.35
CA ARG A 174 -2.09 -11.96 33.02
C ARG A 174 -3.27 -12.37 32.16
N ILE A 175 -3.84 -11.38 31.48
CA ILE A 175 -4.87 -11.58 30.45
C ILE A 175 -4.33 -11.05 29.14
N GLU A 176 -4.42 -11.86 28.10
CA GLU A 176 -3.96 -11.51 26.75
C GLU A 176 -4.98 -11.93 25.69
N ASP A 177 -5.00 -11.24 24.55
CA ASP A 177 -5.77 -11.66 23.40
C ASP A 177 -5.24 -13.00 22.87
N ALA A 178 -6.14 -13.96 22.64
CA ALA A 178 -5.79 -15.29 22.17
C ALA A 178 -5.21 -15.29 20.75
N LEU A 179 -5.55 -14.28 19.94
CA LEU A 179 -5.07 -14.13 18.56
C LEU A 179 -3.86 -13.18 18.46
N ASP A 180 -3.68 -12.30 19.43
CA ASP A 180 -2.58 -11.33 19.48
C ASP A 180 -2.00 -11.19 20.90
N PRO A 181 -1.01 -12.01 21.28
CA PRO A 181 -0.40 -11.98 22.61
C PRO A 181 0.32 -10.65 22.95
N GLY A 182 0.51 -9.76 21.97
CA GLY A 182 1.04 -8.40 22.19
C GLY A 182 0.05 -7.50 22.93
N LEU A 183 -1.25 -7.77 22.83
CA LEU A 183 -2.29 -7.07 23.57
C LEU A 183 -2.58 -7.80 24.89
N ALA A 184 -1.91 -7.36 25.95
CA ALA A 184 -2.01 -7.98 27.26
C ALA A 184 -2.05 -6.97 28.40
N THR A 185 -2.62 -7.39 29.53
CA THR A 185 -2.58 -6.66 30.80
C THR A 185 -2.22 -7.59 31.95
N VAL A 186 -1.66 -7.03 33.01
CA VAL A 186 -1.18 -7.79 34.17
C VAL A 186 -1.70 -7.14 35.45
N SER A 187 -2.16 -7.96 36.38
CA SER A 187 -2.61 -7.50 37.70
C SER A 187 -1.47 -6.95 38.54
N ARG A 188 -1.85 -6.23 39.62
CA ARG A 188 -0.96 -6.07 40.77
C ARG A 188 -0.56 -7.43 41.35
N SER A 189 0.58 -7.47 42.03
CA SER A 189 1.01 -8.68 42.72
C SER A 189 0.05 -9.05 43.86
N PHE A 190 -0.18 -10.34 44.06
CA PHE A 190 -0.93 -10.89 45.19
C PHE A 190 -0.18 -12.04 45.87
N SER A 191 -0.60 -12.42 47.07
CA SER A 191 -0.09 -13.56 47.82
C SER A 191 -1.15 -14.63 48.04
N VAL A 192 -0.70 -15.86 48.23
CA VAL A 192 -1.54 -16.98 48.65
C VAL A 192 -1.05 -17.49 50.00
N ALA A 193 -1.95 -17.51 50.98
CA ALA A 193 -1.69 -17.96 52.33
C ALA A 193 -2.29 -19.37 52.57
N PRO A 194 -1.78 -20.13 53.55
CA PRO A 194 -2.44 -21.35 54.02
C PRO A 194 -3.87 -21.06 54.53
N GLY A 195 -4.75 -22.06 54.46
CA GLY A 195 -6.08 -21.98 55.05
C GLY A 195 -6.05 -21.93 56.58
N ALA A 196 -7.11 -21.41 57.19
CA ALA A 196 -7.23 -21.31 58.65
C ALA A 196 -7.16 -22.68 59.35
N GLU A 197 -7.48 -23.76 58.66
CA GLU A 197 -7.37 -25.14 59.17
C GLU A 197 -5.90 -25.56 59.37
N ALA A 198 -4.96 -24.99 58.62
CA ALA A 198 -3.51 -25.19 58.83
C ALA A 198 -2.93 -24.30 59.94
N LEU A 199 -3.74 -23.39 60.51
CA LEU A 199 -3.40 -22.51 61.62
C LEU A 199 -4.02 -23.03 62.94
N GLN A 200 -3.72 -24.26 63.36
CA GLN A 200 -4.13 -24.74 64.68
C GLN A 200 -3.04 -25.56 65.38
N GLN A 201 -2.31 -24.90 66.29
CA GLN A 201 -2.42 -25.10 67.74
C GLN A 201 -1.47 -24.10 68.44
N GLU A 202 -2.01 -23.04 69.04
CA GLU A 202 -1.26 -22.12 69.91
C GLU A 202 -1.08 -22.79 71.27
N SER A 203 0.09 -23.42 71.50
CA SER A 203 0.51 -23.82 72.84
C SER A 203 1.39 -22.71 73.42
N GLY A 204 0.75 -21.60 73.81
CA GLY A 204 1.28 -20.51 74.66
C GLY A 204 2.55 -19.76 74.24
N PHE A 205 3.39 -20.29 73.34
CA PHE A 205 4.71 -19.76 72.98
C PHE A 205 5.20 -20.15 71.58
N MET A 206 4.54 -21.06 70.84
CA MET A 206 4.92 -21.41 69.45
C MET A 206 3.71 -21.72 68.57
N ILE A 207 3.78 -21.28 67.31
CA ILE A 207 2.87 -21.69 66.23
C ILE A 207 3.43 -22.97 65.60
N LEU A 208 2.78 -24.10 65.83
CA LEU A 208 3.09 -25.36 65.15
C LEU A 208 2.26 -25.47 63.86
N MET A 209 2.92 -25.85 62.76
CA MET A 209 2.24 -26.37 61.59
C MET A 209 1.91 -27.84 61.80
N GLU A 210 0.83 -28.33 61.19
CA GLU A 210 0.38 -29.74 61.21
C GLU A 210 1.48 -30.73 60.78
N SER A 211 2.43 -30.28 59.96
CA SER A 211 3.62 -31.03 59.55
C SER A 211 4.75 -31.11 60.60
N GLY A 212 4.53 -30.57 61.80
CA GLY A 212 5.50 -30.57 62.90
C GLY A 212 6.60 -29.50 62.81
N PHE A 213 6.53 -28.59 61.82
CA PHE A 213 7.50 -27.50 61.68
C PHE A 213 7.00 -26.22 62.41
N ALA A 214 7.88 -25.63 63.21
CA ALA A 214 7.60 -24.39 63.95
C ALA A 214 7.88 -23.16 63.08
N LEU A 215 6.98 -22.17 63.13
CA LEU A 215 7.03 -21.00 62.24
C LEU A 215 7.80 -19.78 62.78
N LEU A 216 8.36 -19.83 63.99
CA LEU A 216 9.26 -18.79 64.54
C LEU A 216 9.97 -19.34 65.79
N ARG A 217 11.21 -18.87 66.01
CA ARG A 217 11.91 -18.92 67.31
C ARG A 217 12.13 -17.50 67.79
#